data_AF-A0A7S3UTT5-F1
#
_entry.id   AF-A0A7S3UTT5-F1
#
_cell.length_a   1.000
_cell.length_b   1.000
_cell.length_c   1.000
_cell.angle_alpha   90.00
_cell.angle_beta   90.00
_cell.angle_gamma   90.00
#
_symmetry.space_group_name_H-M   'P 1'
#
loop_
_entity.id
_entity.type
_entity.pdbx_description
1 polymer ?
#
loop_
_entity_poly.entity_id
_entity_poly.type
_entity_poly.pdbx_seq_one_letter_code
_entity_poly.pdbx_strand_id
1 'polypeptide(L)'
;GCAGYKPDGLTERCHCYEFASRGALGAFLRAHLAEFASPRGPGAVCLVYGACLSRGLAAAAGDMDGGPLGEPPLLMSRHGYASQEMVNLLLIGNAYSNVFDGEQTMEGEGSDVIRLRGNPGKSEIGFLTLFEAYDYVLVGQNYKTPEHPIWVICSESHYSTIFSTDPDFFSKESSQESFDLHYFDGLANQDEVIRLTVNMGNPYTGDDRDDKDLTPPIDKVIRTRWKKATIDWNGAEPIL
;
A
#
# COMPACT_ATOMS: atom_id res chain seq x y z
N GLY A 1 10.95 0.49 36.59
CA GLY A 1 11.51 -0.14 35.38
C GLY A 1 10.66 -1.34 35.05
N CYS A 2 10.15 -1.44 33.83
CA CYS A 2 9.40 -2.62 33.39
C CYS A 2 10.34 -3.83 33.32
N ALA A 3 10.02 -4.89 34.04
CA ALA A 3 10.71 -6.16 33.92
C ALA A 3 10.57 -6.66 32.47
N GLY A 4 11.69 -6.89 31.78
CA GLY A 4 11.72 -7.39 30.39
C GLY A 4 12.28 -6.43 29.35
N TYR A 5 12.60 -5.18 29.70
CA TYR A 5 13.25 -4.27 28.76
C TYR A 5 14.69 -4.73 28.46
N LYS A 6 14.98 -4.99 27.18
CA LYS A 6 16.32 -5.27 26.65
C LYS A 6 16.66 -4.17 25.65
N PRO A 7 17.83 -3.52 25.76
CA PRO A 7 18.17 -2.45 24.86
C PRO A 7 18.35 -2.97 23.43
N ASP A 8 17.76 -2.27 22.47
CA ASP A 8 17.82 -2.60 21.03
C ASP A 8 18.72 -1.65 20.23
N GLY A 9 19.21 -0.58 20.86
CA GLY A 9 20.12 0.39 20.26
C GLY A 9 19.41 1.43 19.38
N LEU A 10 18.09 1.33 19.25
CA LEU A 10 17.25 2.20 18.45
C LEU A 10 16.31 3.00 19.35
N THR A 11 15.47 2.32 20.12
CA THR A 11 14.41 2.93 20.95
C THR A 11 14.97 3.85 22.03
N GLU A 12 16.19 3.60 22.51
CA GLU A 12 16.89 4.47 23.48
C GLU A 12 17.30 5.81 22.90
N ARG A 13 17.42 5.88 21.58
CA ARG A 13 17.86 7.06 20.82
C ARG A 13 16.69 7.79 20.18
N CYS A 14 15.47 7.26 20.31
CA CYS A 14 14.27 7.89 19.77
C CYS A 14 13.87 9.11 20.60
N HIS A 15 13.67 10.23 19.90
CA HIS A 15 13.07 11.43 20.47
C HIS A 15 11.62 11.53 19.99
N CYS A 16 10.68 11.46 20.93
CA CYS A 16 9.26 11.59 20.64
C CYS A 16 8.86 13.07 20.69
N TYR A 17 8.20 13.55 19.64
CA TYR A 17 7.62 14.88 19.55
C TYR A 17 6.10 14.75 19.37
N GLU A 18 5.34 15.57 20.08
CA GLU A 18 3.89 15.63 19.96
C GLU A 18 3.49 16.92 19.23
N PHE A 19 2.57 16.80 18.27
CA PHE A 19 2.11 17.92 17.47
C PHE A 19 0.58 18.01 17.53
N ALA A 20 0.06 19.14 18.01
CA ALA A 20 -1.38 19.39 18.11
C ALA A 20 -2.04 19.79 16.78
N SER A 21 -1.27 19.92 15.68
CA SER A 21 -1.82 20.28 14.37
C SER A 21 -0.99 19.74 13.22
N ARG A 22 -1.66 19.44 12.09
CA ARG A 22 -1.04 19.05 10.82
C ARG A 22 -0.02 20.09 10.32
N GLY A 23 -0.30 21.38 10.54
CA GLY A 23 0.59 22.47 10.16
C GLY A 23 1.93 22.44 10.91
N ALA A 24 1.90 22.22 12.22
CA ALA A 24 3.10 22.11 13.04
C ALA A 24 3.93 20.87 12.69
N LEU A 25 3.29 19.72 12.52
CA LEU A 25 3.94 18.50 12.06
C LEU A 25 4.60 18.71 10.68
N GLY A 26 3.88 19.31 9.73
CA GLY A 26 4.41 19.59 8.40
C GLY A 26 5.59 20.57 8.41
N ALA A 27 5.60 21.57 9.29
CA ALA A 27 6.74 22.46 9.48
C ALA A 27 7.96 21.71 10.03
N PHE A 28 7.76 20.84 11.04
CA PHE A 28 8.81 20.02 11.62
C PHE A 28 9.41 19.06 10.59
N LEU A 29 8.57 18.32 9.85
CA LEU A 29 9.02 17.39 8.82
C LEU A 29 9.83 18.08 7.73
N ARG A 30 9.40 19.25 7.24
CA ARG A 30 10.15 20.02 6.24
C ARG A 30 11.51 20.50 6.75
N ALA A 31 11.59 20.94 8.01
CA ALA A 31 12.84 21.39 8.61
C ALA A 31 13.87 20.25 8.76
N HIS A 32 13.41 19.01 8.91
CA HIS A 32 14.28 17.83 9.15
C HIS A 32 14.29 16.85 7.96
N LEU A 33 13.68 17.21 6.83
CA LEU A 33 13.49 16.29 5.71
C LEU A 33 14.82 15.72 5.19
N ALA A 34 15.85 16.56 5.10
CA ALA A 34 17.17 16.15 4.65
C ALA A 34 17.82 15.08 5.56
N GLU A 35 17.53 15.13 6.87
CA GLU A 35 18.00 14.13 7.82
C GLU A 35 17.23 12.82 7.65
N PHE A 36 15.90 12.88 7.57
CA PHE A 36 15.07 11.70 7.39
C PHE A 36 15.29 11.00 6.05
N ALA A 37 15.53 11.77 4.98
CA ALA A 37 15.81 11.27 3.64
C ALA A 37 17.31 10.98 3.41
N SER A 38 18.17 11.18 4.42
CA SER A 38 19.60 10.90 4.25
C SER A 38 19.84 9.41 3.95
N PRO A 39 20.82 9.07 3.11
CA PRO A 39 21.19 7.68 2.88
C PRO A 39 21.59 7.02 4.21
N ARG A 40 20.94 5.89 4.56
CA ARG A 40 21.07 5.20 5.86
C ARG A 40 20.56 6.00 7.08
N GLY A 41 19.76 7.04 6.84
CA GLY A 41 19.07 7.79 7.89
C GLY A 41 17.95 6.98 8.55
N PRO A 42 17.44 7.44 9.70
CA PRO A 42 16.42 6.72 10.46
C PRO A 42 14.99 6.95 9.92
N GLY A 43 14.81 7.68 8.81
CA GLY A 43 13.51 8.21 8.37
C GLY A 43 12.42 7.16 8.22
N ALA A 44 12.72 6.01 7.59
CA ALA A 44 11.75 4.92 7.43
C ALA A 44 11.29 4.36 8.78
N VAL A 45 12.23 4.15 9.70
CA VAL A 45 11.91 3.65 11.05
C VAL A 45 11.13 4.69 11.84
N CYS A 46 11.58 5.96 11.82
CA CYS A 46 10.87 7.07 12.46
C CYS A 46 9.43 7.23 11.93
N LEU A 47 9.20 7.01 10.63
CA LEU A 47 7.87 7.06 10.04
C LEU A 47 6.95 5.97 10.61
N VAL A 48 7.44 4.72 10.69
CA VAL A 48 6.67 3.60 11.26
C VAL A 48 6.35 3.84 12.74
N TYR A 49 7.34 4.26 13.54
CA TYR A 49 7.11 4.60 14.94
C TYR A 49 6.13 5.78 15.08
N GLY A 50 6.29 6.81 14.25
CA GLY A 50 5.39 7.97 14.21
C GLY A 50 3.94 7.56 13.93
N ALA A 51 3.72 6.67 12.96
CA ALA A 51 2.39 6.13 12.63
C ALA A 51 1.81 5.30 13.78
N CYS A 52 2.60 4.40 14.37
CA CYS A 52 2.19 3.57 15.50
C CYS A 52 1.80 4.42 16.72
N LEU A 53 2.60 5.44 17.04
CA LEU A 53 2.34 6.34 18.17
C LEU A 53 1.15 7.26 17.90
N SER A 54 0.96 7.69 16.65
CA SER A 54 -0.19 8.53 16.26
C SER A 54 -1.51 7.77 16.29
N ARG A 55 -1.53 6.50 15.87
CA ARG A 55 -2.69 5.61 16.02
C ARG A 55 -2.91 5.19 17.48
N GLY A 56 -1.82 5.03 18.22
CA GLY A 56 -1.77 4.47 19.57
C GLY A 56 -1.59 2.96 19.53
N LEU A 57 -0.64 2.43 20.31
CA LEU A 57 -0.23 1.02 20.23
C LEU A 57 -1.37 0.02 20.49
N ALA A 58 -2.22 0.30 21.48
CA ALA A 58 -3.37 -0.56 21.80
C ALA A 58 -4.45 -0.50 20.72
N ALA A 59 -4.66 0.67 20.10
CA ALA A 59 -5.62 0.82 19.01
C ALA A 59 -5.10 0.15 17.74
N ALA A 60 -3.82 0.30 17.41
CA ALA A 60 -3.19 -0.39 16.29
C ALA A 60 -3.28 -1.91 16.47
N ALA A 61 -2.94 -2.45 17.65
CA ALA A 61 -3.11 -3.89 17.92
C ALA A 61 -4.59 -4.33 17.86
N GLY A 62 -5.51 -3.47 18.28
CA GLY A 62 -6.94 -3.73 18.22
C GLY A 62 -7.53 -3.69 16.81
N ASP A 63 -6.88 -3.01 15.85
CA ASP A 63 -7.30 -2.96 14.43
C ASP A 63 -7.05 -4.29 13.71
N MET A 64 -6.04 -5.03 14.13
CA MET A 64 -5.58 -6.22 13.44
C MET A 64 -6.50 -7.41 13.72
N ASP A 65 -6.70 -8.28 12.73
CA ASP A 65 -7.46 -9.51 12.89
C ASP A 65 -6.57 -10.60 13.53
N GLY A 66 -7.17 -11.48 14.32
CA GLY A 66 -6.43 -12.56 14.98
C GLY A 66 -5.87 -13.57 13.97
N GLY A 67 -4.63 -14.03 14.19
CA GLY A 67 -4.01 -15.02 13.31
C GLY A 67 -4.76 -16.37 13.32
N PRO A 68 -4.56 -17.24 12.29
CA PRO A 68 -5.27 -18.52 12.16
C PRO A 68 -5.12 -19.48 13.34
N LEU A 69 -4.08 -19.28 14.17
CA LEU A 69 -3.76 -20.09 15.35
C LEU A 69 -3.85 -19.30 16.66
N GLY A 70 -4.53 -18.14 16.65
CA GLY A 70 -4.58 -17.23 17.79
C GLY A 70 -3.25 -16.52 18.07
N GLU A 71 -2.32 -16.53 17.11
CA GLU A 71 -1.10 -15.72 17.19
C GLU A 71 -1.45 -14.23 17.11
N PRO A 72 -0.81 -13.38 17.92
CA PRO A 72 -1.03 -11.95 17.83
C PRO A 72 -0.49 -11.45 16.48
N PRO A 73 -1.26 -10.65 15.74
CA PRO A 73 -0.80 -10.05 14.50
C PRO A 73 0.40 -9.14 14.77
N LEU A 74 1.38 -9.20 13.86
CA LEU A 74 2.64 -8.47 13.96
C LEU A 74 2.78 -7.52 12.77
N LEU A 75 3.19 -6.29 13.03
CA LEU A 75 3.49 -5.29 11.98
C LEU A 75 4.66 -5.71 11.06
N MET A 76 5.48 -6.65 11.51
CA MET A 76 6.52 -7.29 10.71
C MET A 76 6.29 -8.79 10.65
N SER A 77 6.28 -9.33 9.44
CA SER A 77 6.12 -10.77 9.21
C SER A 77 7.40 -11.56 9.55
N ARG A 78 7.30 -12.90 9.50
CA ARG A 78 8.35 -13.86 9.90
C ARG A 78 9.69 -13.72 9.14
N HIS A 79 9.75 -12.91 8.09
CA HIS A 79 10.96 -12.63 7.29
C HIS A 79 11.43 -11.17 7.32
N GLY A 80 10.86 -10.34 8.21
CA GLY A 80 11.19 -8.92 8.30
C GLY A 80 10.53 -8.05 7.22
N TYR A 81 9.60 -8.61 6.43
CA TYR A 81 8.76 -7.82 5.53
C TYR A 81 7.66 -7.12 6.30
N ALA A 82 7.23 -5.99 5.76
CA ALA A 82 6.03 -5.32 6.22
C ALA A 82 4.83 -6.26 6.14
N SER A 83 4.05 -6.34 7.21
CA SER A 83 2.75 -7.00 7.14
C SER A 83 1.73 -6.08 6.45
N GLN A 84 0.58 -6.63 6.04
CA GLN A 84 -0.48 -5.83 5.45
C GLN A 84 -1.01 -4.79 6.44
N GLU A 85 -1.03 -5.10 7.73
CA GLU A 85 -1.41 -4.20 8.81
C GLU A 85 -0.48 -2.98 8.88
N MET A 86 0.83 -3.15 8.70
CA MET A 86 1.76 -2.02 8.67
C MET A 86 1.57 -1.17 7.41
N VAL A 87 1.34 -1.80 6.26
CA VAL A 87 1.05 -1.09 5.01
C VAL A 87 -0.23 -0.27 5.15
N ASN A 88 -1.31 -0.87 5.66
CA ASN A 88 -2.58 -0.19 5.86
C ASN A 88 -2.46 0.92 6.93
N LEU A 89 -1.67 0.73 7.98
CA LEU A 89 -1.40 1.78 8.96
C LEU A 89 -0.76 3.01 8.31
N LEU A 90 0.15 2.81 7.36
CA LEU A 90 0.79 3.91 6.63
C LEU A 90 -0.13 4.55 5.58
N LEU A 91 -0.98 3.77 4.93
CA LEU A 91 -1.87 4.24 3.85
C LEU A 91 -3.13 4.94 4.37
N ILE A 92 -3.77 4.37 5.39
CA ILE A 92 -5.10 4.79 5.86
C ILE A 92 -5.16 5.09 7.36
N GLY A 93 -4.04 4.98 8.08
CA GLY A 93 -3.97 5.28 9.52
C GLY A 93 -4.55 4.19 10.42
N ASN A 94 -5.06 3.09 9.85
CA ASN A 94 -5.59 1.93 10.57
C ASN A 94 -4.79 0.68 10.24
N ALA A 95 -4.46 -0.13 11.23
CA ALA A 95 -3.69 -1.36 11.04
C ALA A 95 -4.60 -2.57 10.70
N TYR A 96 -5.58 -2.38 9.81
CA TYR A 96 -6.49 -3.45 9.39
C TYR A 96 -5.75 -4.52 8.57
N SER A 97 -6.12 -5.79 8.75
CA SER A 97 -5.44 -6.92 8.10
C SER A 97 -5.81 -7.10 6.62
N ASN A 98 -6.92 -6.51 6.16
CA ASN A 98 -7.46 -6.78 4.83
C ASN A 98 -7.52 -5.55 3.94
N VAL A 99 -7.64 -5.79 2.63
CA VAL A 99 -7.67 -4.77 1.58
C VAL A 99 -9.02 -4.64 0.87
N PHE A 100 -10.04 -5.38 1.29
CA PHE A 100 -11.42 -5.21 0.81
C PHE A 100 -12.11 -4.00 1.47
N ASP A 101 -13.32 -3.66 1.02
CA ASP A 101 -14.10 -2.56 1.61
C ASP A 101 -14.91 -3.00 2.84
N GLY A 102 -14.95 -2.14 3.86
CA GLY A 102 -15.82 -2.29 5.02
C GLY A 102 -15.49 -3.51 5.89
N GLU A 103 -16.52 -4.18 6.40
CA GLU A 103 -16.38 -5.38 7.22
C GLU A 103 -16.99 -6.58 6.50
N GLN A 104 -16.33 -7.73 6.61
CA GLN A 104 -16.88 -9.01 6.18
C GLN A 104 -17.13 -9.89 7.40
N THR A 105 -18.27 -10.58 7.40
CA THR A 105 -18.64 -11.52 8.46
C THR A 105 -18.64 -12.93 7.90
N MET A 106 -17.93 -13.83 8.57
CA MET A 106 -17.84 -15.24 8.20
C MET A 106 -18.36 -16.10 9.36
N GLU A 107 -19.00 -17.21 9.01
CA GLU A 107 -19.36 -18.24 9.98
C GLU A 107 -18.08 -18.97 10.41
N GLY A 108 -17.78 -18.93 11.71
CA GLY A 108 -16.70 -19.70 12.31
C GLY A 108 -17.12 -21.13 12.61
N GLU A 109 -16.25 -21.89 13.29
CA GLU A 109 -16.65 -23.20 13.81
C GLU A 109 -17.70 -23.03 14.93
N GLY A 110 -18.87 -23.65 14.77
CA GLY A 110 -19.95 -23.59 15.76
C GLY A 110 -20.83 -22.34 15.62
N SER A 111 -21.01 -21.60 16.71
CA SER A 111 -21.81 -20.35 16.75
C SER A 111 -20.95 -19.07 16.74
N ASP A 112 -19.64 -19.20 16.52
CA ASP A 112 -18.73 -18.07 16.49
C ASP A 112 -18.84 -17.31 15.18
N VAL A 113 -18.87 -15.98 15.29
CA VAL A 113 -18.97 -15.07 14.16
C VAL A 113 -17.62 -14.38 14.02
N ILE A 114 -16.89 -14.68 12.94
CA ILE A 114 -15.60 -14.06 12.65
C ILE A 114 -15.87 -12.79 11.85
N ARG A 115 -15.40 -11.65 12.36
CA ARG A 115 -15.47 -10.36 11.66
C ARG A 115 -14.08 -9.99 11.18
N LEU A 116 -13.96 -9.78 9.88
CA LEU A 116 -12.74 -9.34 9.23
C LEU A 116 -12.91 -7.88 8.81
N ARG A 117 -11.91 -7.05 9.08
CA ARG A 117 -11.96 -5.61 8.81
C ARG A 117 -11.10 -5.25 7.62
N GLY A 118 -11.70 -4.52 6.70
CA GLY A 118 -11.05 -3.91 5.55
C GLY A 118 -11.08 -2.38 5.64
N ASN A 119 -10.85 -1.72 4.52
CA ASN A 119 -10.80 -0.26 4.45
C ASN A 119 -12.21 0.35 4.63
N PRO A 120 -12.47 1.17 5.66
CA PRO A 120 -13.80 1.68 5.98
C PRO A 120 -14.28 2.80 5.05
N GLY A 121 -13.38 3.44 4.29
CA GLY A 121 -13.75 4.56 3.43
C GLY A 121 -12.69 4.90 2.40
N LYS A 122 -13.04 5.82 1.49
CA LYS A 122 -12.16 6.25 0.40
C LYS A 122 -10.80 6.73 0.94
N SER A 123 -9.72 6.13 0.44
CA SER A 123 -8.34 6.45 0.85
C SER A 123 -7.79 7.67 0.10
N GLU A 124 -6.87 8.44 0.73
CA GLU A 124 -6.16 9.53 0.04
C GLU A 124 -5.26 8.98 -1.09
N ILE A 125 -4.60 7.85 -0.82
CA ILE A 125 -3.70 7.11 -1.72
C ILE A 125 -4.20 5.68 -1.85
N GLY A 126 -4.25 5.18 -3.08
CA GLY A 126 -4.75 3.86 -3.39
C GLY A 126 -3.73 2.75 -3.13
N PHE A 127 -4.22 1.53 -3.19
CA PHE A 127 -3.42 0.31 -3.12
C PHE A 127 -3.87 -0.66 -4.19
N LEU A 128 -2.93 -1.27 -4.90
CA LEU A 128 -3.19 -2.40 -5.80
C LEU A 128 -2.12 -3.45 -5.56
N THR A 129 -2.46 -4.72 -5.79
CA THR A 129 -1.52 -5.80 -5.55
C THR A 129 -1.63 -6.91 -6.58
N LEU A 130 -0.49 -7.51 -6.91
CA LEU A 130 -0.40 -8.67 -7.79
C LEU A 130 -1.17 -9.87 -7.23
N PHE A 131 -1.29 -9.96 -5.90
CA PHE A 131 -2.07 -11.01 -5.24
C PHE A 131 -3.55 -10.99 -5.65
N GLU A 132 -4.10 -9.84 -6.07
CA GLU A 132 -5.45 -9.77 -6.62
C GLU A 132 -5.51 -10.32 -8.05
N ALA A 133 -4.49 -10.08 -8.87
CA ALA A 133 -4.42 -10.66 -10.22
C ALA A 133 -4.36 -12.20 -10.19
N TYR A 134 -3.85 -12.76 -9.10
CA TYR A 134 -3.80 -14.20 -8.83
C TYR A 134 -5.00 -14.73 -8.02
N ASP A 135 -6.05 -13.92 -7.83
CA ASP A 135 -7.27 -14.27 -7.09
C ASP A 135 -7.03 -14.68 -5.61
N TYR A 136 -5.91 -14.27 -5.00
CA TYR A 136 -5.63 -14.54 -3.57
C TYR A 136 -6.35 -13.56 -2.64
N VAL A 137 -6.55 -12.32 -3.09
CA VAL A 137 -7.23 -11.25 -2.34
C VAL A 137 -8.14 -10.46 -3.27
N LEU A 138 -9.15 -9.79 -2.72
CA LEU A 138 -9.97 -8.83 -3.44
C LEU A 138 -9.70 -7.43 -2.89
N VAL A 139 -9.17 -6.54 -3.73
CA VAL A 139 -8.93 -5.16 -3.33
C VAL A 139 -10.22 -4.35 -3.52
N GLY A 140 -10.62 -3.65 -2.46
CA GLY A 140 -11.82 -2.86 -2.39
C GLY A 140 -11.77 -1.58 -3.22
N GLN A 141 -12.93 -1.03 -3.55
CA GLN A 141 -13.06 0.23 -4.29
C GLN A 141 -12.51 1.42 -3.52
N ASN A 142 -12.49 1.36 -2.19
CA ASN A 142 -11.90 2.39 -1.34
C ASN A 142 -10.40 2.56 -1.56
N TYR A 143 -9.71 1.51 -2.03
CA TYR A 143 -8.31 1.56 -2.47
C TYR A 143 -8.15 1.73 -3.98
N LYS A 144 -9.05 1.16 -4.78
CA LYS A 144 -8.95 1.28 -6.24
C LYS A 144 -9.22 2.69 -6.70
N THR A 145 -10.14 3.41 -6.06
CA THR A 145 -10.56 4.77 -6.47
C THR A 145 -10.22 5.77 -5.36
N PRO A 146 -8.93 6.09 -5.12
CA PRO A 146 -8.50 7.00 -4.07
C PRO A 146 -8.86 8.47 -4.35
N GLU A 147 -8.59 9.38 -3.41
CA GLU A 147 -8.81 10.82 -3.59
C GLU A 147 -7.83 11.43 -4.59
N HIS A 148 -6.56 11.05 -4.48
CA HIS A 148 -5.51 11.42 -5.43
C HIS A 148 -5.20 10.22 -6.33
N PRO A 149 -5.02 10.40 -7.65
CA PRO A 149 -4.75 9.31 -8.58
C PRO A 149 -3.30 8.79 -8.41
N ILE A 150 -3.01 8.25 -7.24
CA ILE A 150 -1.72 7.72 -6.81
C ILE A 150 -2.03 6.38 -6.14
N TRP A 151 -1.32 5.33 -6.53
CA TRP A 151 -1.46 3.99 -5.98
C TRP A 151 -0.11 3.43 -5.61
N VAL A 152 -0.01 2.90 -4.39
CA VAL A 152 1.08 2.01 -4.01
C VAL A 152 0.78 0.63 -4.60
N ILE A 153 1.77 0.07 -5.28
CA ILE A 153 1.70 -1.23 -5.93
C ILE A 153 2.52 -2.23 -5.14
N CYS A 154 1.90 -3.33 -4.74
CA CYS A 154 2.59 -4.48 -4.16
C CYS A 154 2.70 -5.60 -5.21
N SER A 155 3.90 -5.76 -5.77
CA SER A 155 4.25 -6.86 -6.67
C SER A 155 5.08 -7.88 -5.90
N GLU A 156 4.40 -8.89 -5.37
CA GLU A 156 4.95 -9.91 -4.47
C GLU A 156 5.56 -9.33 -3.18
N SER A 157 6.88 -9.11 -3.17
CA SER A 157 7.61 -8.56 -2.01
C SER A 157 8.06 -7.11 -2.24
N HIS A 158 7.83 -6.57 -3.43
CA HIS A 158 8.36 -5.28 -3.85
C HIS A 158 7.26 -4.23 -3.96
N TYR A 159 7.53 -3.04 -3.42
CA TYR A 159 6.60 -1.91 -3.44
C TYR A 159 7.08 -0.83 -4.39
N SER A 160 6.20 -0.38 -5.27
CA SER A 160 6.41 0.72 -6.21
C SER A 160 5.20 1.63 -6.24
N THR A 161 5.22 2.70 -7.03
CA THR A 161 4.09 3.63 -7.16
C THR A 161 3.69 3.79 -8.62
N ILE A 162 2.38 3.81 -8.88
CA ILE A 162 1.84 4.34 -10.13
C ILE A 162 0.97 5.55 -9.83
N PHE A 163 0.97 6.56 -10.71
CA PHE A 163 0.15 7.75 -10.52
C PHE A 163 -0.23 8.43 -11.84
N SER A 164 -1.29 9.22 -11.83
CA SER A 164 -1.59 10.15 -12.92
C SER A 164 -1.24 11.58 -12.50
N THR A 165 -0.80 12.38 -13.45
CA THR A 165 -0.58 13.83 -13.27
C THR A 165 -1.81 14.65 -13.67
N ASP A 166 -2.86 14.02 -14.20
CA ASP A 166 -4.11 14.72 -14.53
C ASP A 166 -4.94 14.96 -13.25
N PRO A 167 -5.16 16.22 -12.83
CA PRO A 167 -5.96 16.53 -11.64
C PRO A 167 -7.42 16.09 -11.77
N ASP A 168 -7.92 15.94 -13.00
CA ASP A 168 -9.31 15.55 -13.27
C ASP A 168 -9.42 14.06 -13.65
N PHE A 169 -8.38 13.26 -13.39
CA PHE A 169 -8.26 11.87 -13.82
C PHE A 169 -9.55 11.06 -13.65
N PHE A 170 -10.10 11.00 -12.42
CA PHE A 170 -11.31 10.22 -12.14
C PHE A 170 -12.57 10.71 -12.85
N SER A 171 -12.63 11.99 -13.21
CA SER A 171 -13.78 12.53 -13.96
C SER A 171 -13.73 12.15 -15.44
N LYS A 172 -12.54 11.93 -15.99
CA LYS A 172 -12.31 11.65 -17.40
C LYS A 172 -12.12 10.17 -17.69
N GLU A 173 -11.60 9.37 -16.74
CA GLU A 173 -11.18 7.97 -16.95
C GLU A 173 -12.27 7.10 -17.59
N SER A 174 -13.53 7.33 -17.24
CA SER A 174 -14.67 6.55 -17.75
C SER A 174 -15.08 6.90 -19.19
N SER A 175 -14.66 8.06 -19.68
CA SER A 175 -14.99 8.59 -21.01
C SER A 175 -13.83 8.52 -22.00
N GLN A 176 -12.62 8.26 -21.51
CA GLN A 176 -11.41 8.18 -22.32
C GLN A 176 -11.14 6.74 -22.75
N GLU A 177 -10.81 6.57 -24.03
CA GLU A 177 -10.37 5.28 -24.56
C GLU A 177 -8.95 4.91 -24.09
N SER A 178 -8.11 5.92 -23.83
CA SER A 178 -6.77 5.74 -23.28
C SER A 178 -6.35 6.92 -22.40
N PHE A 179 -5.44 6.65 -21.46
CA PHE A 179 -4.85 7.63 -20.57
C PHE A 179 -3.45 7.18 -20.12
N ASP A 180 -2.66 8.14 -19.62
CA ASP A 180 -1.31 7.88 -19.15
C ASP A 180 -1.25 7.73 -17.63
N LEU A 181 -0.49 6.74 -17.18
CA LEU A 181 -0.01 6.55 -15.82
C LEU A 181 1.52 6.66 -15.81
N HIS A 182 2.07 6.97 -14.64
CA HIS A 182 3.49 7.15 -14.41
C HIS A 182 3.92 6.16 -13.35
N TYR A 183 4.84 5.26 -13.70
CA TYR A 183 5.41 4.27 -12.81
C TYR A 183 6.75 4.78 -12.25
N PHE A 184 6.94 4.61 -10.95
CA PHE A 184 8.18 4.95 -10.27
C PHE A 184 8.52 3.94 -9.17
N ASP A 185 9.76 3.45 -9.20
CA ASP A 185 10.34 2.57 -8.21
C ASP A 185 11.49 3.26 -7.45
N GLY A 186 11.16 3.73 -6.25
CA GLY A 186 12.14 4.36 -5.37
C GLY A 186 13.15 3.38 -4.76
N LEU A 187 12.84 2.08 -4.69
CA LEU A 187 13.72 1.08 -4.10
C LEU A 187 14.78 0.60 -5.10
N ALA A 188 14.44 0.58 -6.39
CA ALA A 188 15.41 0.32 -7.47
C ALA A 188 16.35 1.50 -7.76
N ASN A 189 16.22 2.63 -7.05
CA ASN A 189 16.88 3.90 -7.39
C ASN A 189 16.65 4.29 -8.85
N GLN A 190 15.41 4.15 -9.32
CA GLN A 190 15.06 4.52 -10.67
C GLN A 190 15.27 6.03 -10.87
N ASP A 191 16.07 6.42 -11.86
CA ASP A 191 16.38 7.83 -12.12
C ASP A 191 15.21 8.57 -12.80
N GLU A 192 14.49 7.87 -13.69
CA GLU A 192 13.49 8.46 -14.57
C GLU A 192 12.13 7.76 -14.43
N VAL A 193 11.06 8.53 -14.37
CA VAL A 193 9.69 8.01 -14.31
C VAL A 193 9.31 7.33 -15.63
N ILE A 194 8.77 6.11 -15.57
CA ILE A 194 8.29 5.40 -16.77
C ILE A 194 6.85 5.79 -17.06
N ARG A 195 6.56 6.25 -18.28
CA ARG A 195 5.20 6.53 -18.72
C ARG A 195 4.56 5.27 -19.30
N LEU A 196 3.42 4.88 -18.73
CA LEU A 196 2.60 3.76 -19.18
C LEU A 196 1.32 4.32 -19.81
N THR A 197 1.02 3.94 -21.04
CA THR A 197 -0.27 4.29 -21.66
C THR A 197 -1.23 3.12 -21.52
N VAL A 198 -2.31 3.34 -20.78
CA VAL A 198 -3.38 2.37 -20.55
C VAL A 198 -4.46 2.57 -21.60
N ASN A 199 -4.75 1.53 -22.39
CA ASN A 199 -5.73 1.58 -23.47
C ASN A 199 -6.89 0.59 -23.22
N MET A 200 -8.11 1.11 -23.23
CA MET A 200 -9.36 0.38 -23.03
C MET A 200 -10.08 0.03 -24.34
N GLY A 201 -9.69 0.64 -25.46
CA GLY A 201 -10.29 0.45 -26.78
C GLY A 201 -9.88 -0.82 -27.52
N ASN A 202 -8.70 -1.37 -27.19
CA ASN A 202 -8.25 -2.67 -27.68
C ASN A 202 -8.07 -3.64 -26.49
N PRO A 203 -9.12 -4.40 -26.12
CA PRO A 203 -9.07 -5.25 -24.93
C PRO A 203 -8.05 -6.38 -25.05
N TYR A 204 -7.22 -6.53 -24.01
CA TYR A 204 -6.34 -7.66 -23.83
C TYR A 204 -7.13 -8.98 -23.80
N THR A 205 -6.67 -9.96 -24.58
CA THR A 205 -7.33 -11.26 -24.75
C THR A 205 -6.61 -12.42 -24.05
N GLY A 206 -5.44 -12.17 -23.46
CA GLY A 206 -4.71 -13.19 -22.69
C GLY A 206 -5.31 -13.42 -21.30
N ASP A 207 -4.79 -14.43 -20.62
CA ASP A 207 -5.15 -14.75 -19.24
C ASP A 207 -3.97 -14.46 -18.30
N ASP A 208 -4.13 -13.46 -17.42
CA ASP A 208 -3.08 -13.04 -16.47
C ASP A 208 -2.75 -14.16 -15.45
N ARG A 209 -3.60 -15.18 -15.30
CA ARG A 209 -3.40 -16.35 -14.41
C ARG A 209 -2.38 -17.35 -14.92
N ASP A 210 -2.45 -17.64 -16.22
CA ASP A 210 -1.67 -18.71 -16.86
C ASP A 210 -0.41 -18.16 -17.55
N ASP A 211 -0.40 -16.88 -17.92
CA ASP A 211 0.74 -16.24 -18.59
C ASP A 211 1.76 -15.67 -17.58
N LYS A 212 2.37 -16.57 -16.80
CA LYS A 212 3.31 -16.18 -15.74
C LYS A 212 4.66 -15.68 -16.24
N ASP A 213 5.07 -16.08 -17.44
CA ASP A 213 6.46 -15.89 -17.89
C ASP A 213 6.63 -14.80 -18.96
N LEU A 214 5.55 -14.28 -19.56
CA LEU A 214 5.66 -13.26 -20.63
C LEU A 214 4.94 -11.95 -20.34
N THR A 215 3.94 -11.94 -19.45
CA THR A 215 3.22 -10.71 -19.11
C THR A 215 3.88 -10.03 -17.89
N PRO A 216 4.32 -8.77 -18.02
CA PRO A 216 4.89 -8.00 -16.91
C PRO A 216 3.95 -7.98 -15.68
N PRO A 217 4.45 -8.20 -14.45
CA PRO A 217 3.60 -8.18 -13.25
C PRO A 217 2.82 -6.87 -13.09
N ILE A 218 3.41 -5.74 -13.47
CA ILE A 218 2.77 -4.42 -13.38
C ILE A 218 1.53 -4.33 -14.30
N ASP A 219 1.58 -4.92 -15.49
CA ASP A 219 0.43 -4.98 -16.39
C ASP A 219 -0.75 -5.72 -15.73
N LYS A 220 -0.45 -6.86 -15.07
CA LYS A 220 -1.45 -7.66 -14.34
C LYS A 220 -2.08 -6.86 -13.21
N VAL A 221 -1.28 -6.09 -12.46
CA VAL A 221 -1.80 -5.24 -11.37
C VAL A 221 -2.68 -4.12 -11.92
N ILE A 222 -2.27 -3.43 -12.99
CA ILE A 222 -3.08 -2.38 -13.64
C ILE A 222 -4.44 -2.97 -14.08
N ARG A 223 -4.44 -4.19 -14.62
CA ARG A 223 -5.65 -4.89 -15.05
C ARG A 223 -6.60 -5.28 -13.92
N THR A 224 -6.18 -5.30 -12.65
CA THR A 224 -7.12 -5.54 -11.53
C THR A 224 -8.06 -4.36 -11.30
N ARG A 225 -7.66 -3.15 -11.72
CA ARG A 225 -8.50 -1.96 -11.75
C ARG A 225 -9.10 -1.73 -13.13
N TRP A 226 -8.27 -1.64 -14.17
CA TRP A 226 -8.70 -1.38 -15.54
C TRP A 226 -8.76 -2.68 -16.33
N LYS A 227 -9.86 -3.42 -16.12
CA LYS A 227 -10.05 -4.77 -16.65
C LYS A 227 -9.82 -4.83 -18.16
N LYS A 228 -8.99 -5.80 -18.57
CA LYS A 228 -8.61 -6.05 -19.98
C LYS A 228 -7.92 -4.87 -20.66
N ALA A 229 -7.37 -3.91 -19.93
CA ALA A 229 -6.55 -2.88 -20.56
C ALA A 229 -5.32 -3.49 -21.24
N THR A 230 -4.89 -2.88 -22.35
CA THR A 230 -3.55 -3.05 -22.90
C THR A 230 -2.64 -1.94 -22.38
N ILE A 231 -1.38 -2.25 -22.12
CA ILE A 231 -0.40 -1.33 -21.53
C ILE A 231 0.74 -1.15 -22.53
N ASP A 232 1.02 0.10 -22.91
CA ASP A 232 2.19 0.47 -23.69
C ASP A 232 3.23 1.11 -22.76
N TRP A 233 4.42 0.50 -22.69
CA TRP A 233 5.57 0.98 -21.91
C TRP A 233 6.31 2.15 -22.59
N ASN A 234 5.81 2.65 -23.72
CA ASN A 234 6.30 3.82 -24.45
C ASN A 234 7.79 3.73 -24.80
N GLY A 235 8.26 2.53 -25.13
CA GLY A 235 9.67 2.25 -25.46
C GLY A 235 10.58 1.98 -24.25
N ALA A 236 10.06 2.03 -23.02
CA ALA A 236 10.75 1.48 -21.86
C ALA A 236 10.74 -0.06 -21.89
N GLU A 237 11.77 -0.67 -21.31
CA GLU A 237 11.83 -2.12 -21.14
C GLU A 237 10.81 -2.55 -20.06
N PRO A 238 9.88 -3.47 -20.35
CA PRO A 238 8.93 -3.94 -19.36
C PRO A 238 9.63 -4.63 -18.19
N ILE A 239 9.19 -4.29 -16.98
CA ILE A 239 9.74 -4.88 -15.75
C ILE A 239 9.07 -6.25 -15.54
N LEU A 240 9.85 -7.31 -15.63
CA LEU A 240 9.45 -8.71 -15.39
C LEU A 240 9.67 -9.12 -13.93
#